data_AF-B5JIP2-F1
#
_entry.id   AF-B5JIP2-F1
#
_cell.length_a   1.000
_cell.length_b   1.000
_cell.length_c   1.000
_cell.angle_alpha   90.00
_cell.angle_beta   90.00
_cell.angle_gamma   90.00
#
_symmetry.space_group_name_H-M   'P 1'
#
loop_
_entity.id
_entity.type
_entity.pdbx_description
1 polymer ?
#
loop_
_entity_poly.entity_id
_entity_poly.type
_entity_poly.pdbx_seq_one_letter_code
_entity_poly.pdbx_strand_id
1 'polypeptide(L)'
;MPLLVHITDQKNAASILRAGIKLGKYSRFVYFMPISSDYSVSYQWGRELKLQGIKNYAAVHFRLPDDELVWSVKYDKEHTQLPLSEAIGRFLKSEDLMGYEFYLERKVTQKGIARVRNLPRPIGWRYSPDVKGRTPCYCPACGTIGEPNSAKARKEKATQRVQTSIILPTALGAK
;
A
#
# COMPACT_ATOMS: atom_id res chain seq x y z
N MET A 1 9.17 -15.91 16.35
CA MET A 1 9.75 -15.49 15.05
C MET A 1 8.71 -15.60 13.92
N PRO A 2 7.87 -14.58 13.71
CA PRO A 2 6.87 -14.53 12.65
C PRO A 2 7.51 -14.49 11.26
N LEU A 3 6.75 -14.93 10.25
CA LEU A 3 7.09 -14.73 8.84
C LEU A 3 6.54 -13.39 8.36
N LEU A 4 7.43 -12.56 7.83
CA LEU A 4 7.16 -11.21 7.38
C LEU A 4 7.44 -11.11 5.87
N VAL A 5 6.90 -10.08 5.23
CA VAL A 5 7.13 -9.79 3.81
C VAL A 5 7.54 -8.34 3.59
N HIS A 6 8.60 -8.15 2.82
CA HIS A 6 8.99 -6.89 2.22
C HIS A 6 8.77 -6.98 0.71
N ILE A 7 8.16 -5.96 0.10
CA ILE A 7 7.95 -5.89 -1.35
C ILE A 7 9.02 -4.96 -1.95
N THR A 8 9.63 -5.39 -3.04
CA THR A 8 10.69 -4.64 -3.73
C THR A 8 10.63 -4.87 -5.24
N ASP A 9 11.49 -4.20 -5.99
CA ASP A 9 11.71 -4.47 -7.40
C ASP A 9 12.51 -5.78 -7.57
N GLN A 10 12.09 -6.64 -8.50
CA GLN A 10 12.76 -7.91 -8.82
C GLN A 10 14.26 -7.73 -9.11
N LYS A 11 14.69 -6.59 -9.66
CA LYS A 11 16.13 -6.31 -9.89
C LYS A 11 16.95 -6.29 -8.60
N ASN A 12 16.33 -6.01 -7.45
CA ASN A 12 16.99 -5.97 -6.14
C ASN A 12 17.10 -7.36 -5.51
N ALA A 13 16.37 -8.37 -6.01
CA ALA A 13 16.28 -9.70 -5.40
C ALA A 13 17.66 -10.35 -5.18
N ALA A 14 18.53 -10.32 -6.20
CA ALA A 14 19.85 -10.92 -6.11
C ALA A 14 20.76 -10.20 -5.10
N SER A 15 20.66 -8.87 -5.00
CA SER A 15 21.39 -8.08 -4.00
C SER A 15 20.91 -8.41 -2.59
N ILE A 16 19.60 -8.51 -2.41
CA ILE A 16 18.97 -8.82 -1.12
C ILE A 16 19.34 -10.23 -0.65
N LEU A 17 19.33 -11.22 -1.53
CA LEU A 17 19.76 -12.58 -1.21
C LEU A 17 21.22 -12.67 -0.75
N ARG A 18 22.08 -11.74 -1.20
CA ARG A 18 23.51 -11.70 -0.81
C ARG A 18 23.77 -10.89 0.45
N ALA A 19 23.09 -9.75 0.61
CA ALA A 19 23.47 -8.74 1.61
C ALA A 19 22.37 -8.44 2.65
N GLY A 20 21.17 -8.99 2.49
CA GLY A 20 20.01 -8.62 3.28
C GLY A 20 19.23 -7.44 2.71
N ILE A 21 18.18 -7.03 3.42
CA ILE A 21 17.37 -5.86 3.06
C ILE A 21 18.02 -4.62 3.67
N LYS A 22 18.54 -3.73 2.83
CA LYS A 22 19.13 -2.46 3.26
C LYS A 22 18.03 -1.43 3.54
N LEU A 23 18.35 -0.43 4.35
CA LEU A 23 17.51 0.76 4.47
C LEU A 23 17.34 1.40 3.09
N GLY A 24 16.16 1.93 2.82
CA GLY A 24 15.90 2.66 1.59
C GLY A 24 16.84 3.85 1.45
N LYS A 25 17.18 4.20 0.21
CA LYS A 25 18.03 5.37 -0.06
C LYS A 25 17.39 6.67 0.47
N TYR A 26 16.05 6.72 0.42
CA TYR A 26 15.25 7.89 0.80
C TYR A 26 14.34 7.63 2.01
N SER A 27 13.94 6.37 2.20
CA SER A 27 13.26 5.94 3.41
C SER A 27 14.29 5.34 4.36
N ARG A 28 14.54 5.99 5.50
CA ARG A 28 15.49 5.53 6.53
C ARG A 28 15.05 4.24 7.24
N PHE A 29 14.16 3.46 6.62
CA PHE A 29 13.46 2.34 7.19
C PHE A 29 13.32 1.20 6.18
N VAL A 30 13.20 -0.03 6.69
CA VAL A 30 12.70 -1.18 5.93
C VAL A 30 11.20 -1.32 6.20
N TYR A 31 10.42 -1.27 5.13
CA TYR A 31 8.98 -1.45 5.14
C TYR A 31 8.65 -2.94 5.08
N PHE A 32 7.71 -3.42 5.89
CA PHE A 32 7.26 -4.80 5.82
C PHE A 32 5.82 -4.97 6.29
N MET A 33 5.30 -6.17 6.14
CA MET A 33 4.02 -6.60 6.67
C MET A 33 4.12 -8.00 7.27
N PRO A 34 3.38 -8.32 8.34
CA PRO A 34 3.16 -9.70 8.75
C PRO A 34 2.44 -10.50 7.68
N ILE A 35 2.84 -11.75 7.45
CA ILE A 35 2.08 -12.66 6.58
C ILE A 35 0.76 -13.02 7.29
N SER A 36 -0.35 -12.69 6.64
CA SER A 36 -1.71 -13.03 7.03
C SER A 36 -2.30 -14.10 6.09
N SER A 37 -3.41 -14.72 6.50
CA SER A 37 -4.24 -15.56 5.64
C SER A 37 -4.86 -14.77 4.48
N ASP A 38 -5.10 -13.47 4.68
CA ASP A 38 -5.52 -12.57 3.60
C ASP A 38 -4.29 -12.02 2.86
N TYR A 39 -4.19 -12.40 1.59
CA TYR A 39 -3.15 -11.92 0.70
C TYR A 39 -3.21 -10.40 0.51
N SER A 40 -4.40 -9.82 0.40
CA SER A 40 -4.55 -8.38 0.13
C SER A 40 -3.98 -7.55 1.27
N VAL A 41 -4.07 -8.05 2.50
CA VAL A 41 -3.50 -7.43 3.71
C VAL A 41 -1.98 -7.52 3.72
N SER A 42 -1.44 -8.71 3.47
CA SER A 42 0.01 -8.96 3.52
C SER A 42 0.75 -8.17 2.45
N TYR A 43 0.11 -7.95 1.29
CA TYR A 43 0.70 -7.30 0.14
C TYR A 43 0.12 -5.92 -0.16
N GLN A 44 -0.59 -5.29 0.80
CA GLN A 44 -1.35 -4.06 0.57
C GLN A 44 -0.51 -2.88 0.06
N TRP A 45 0.82 -2.92 0.27
CA TRP A 45 1.82 -1.94 -0.14
C TRP A 45 2.25 -2.02 -1.62
N GLY A 46 1.75 -3.02 -2.35
CA GLY A 46 2.17 -3.26 -3.72
C GLY A 46 1.76 -2.14 -4.68
N ARG A 47 0.64 -1.45 -4.41
CA ARG A 47 0.14 -0.37 -5.29
C ARG A 47 0.92 0.93 -5.10
N GLU A 48 1.37 1.23 -3.90
CA GLU A 48 2.21 2.39 -3.56
C GLU A 48 3.56 2.27 -4.27
N LEU A 49 4.13 1.06 -4.29
CA LEU A 49 5.33 0.77 -5.05
C LEU A 49 5.13 0.90 -6.58
N LYS A 50 3.92 0.63 -7.08
CA LYS A 50 3.57 0.91 -8.49
C LYS A 50 3.63 2.40 -8.80
N LEU A 51 3.11 3.24 -7.90
CA LEU A 51 3.15 4.70 -8.05
C LEU A 51 4.59 5.22 -8.03
N GLN A 52 5.49 4.54 -7.31
CA GLN A 52 6.93 4.81 -7.32
C GLN A 52 7.65 4.28 -8.58
N GLY A 53 6.94 3.68 -9.53
CA GLY A 53 7.47 3.26 -10.83
C GLY A 53 8.03 1.82 -10.87
N ILE A 54 7.79 1.00 -9.84
CA ILE A 54 8.21 -0.41 -9.85
C ILE A 54 7.31 -1.21 -10.82
N LYS A 55 7.96 -1.98 -11.71
CA LYS A 55 7.28 -2.76 -12.76
C LYS A 55 7.20 -4.26 -12.44
N ASN A 56 8.30 -4.82 -11.92
CA ASN A 56 8.42 -6.23 -11.59
C ASN A 56 8.60 -6.35 -10.08
N TYR A 57 7.68 -7.03 -9.40
CA TYR A 57 7.64 -7.07 -7.95
C TYR A 57 8.27 -8.37 -7.44
N ALA A 58 9.05 -8.27 -6.38
CA ALA A 58 9.54 -9.39 -5.60
C ALA A 58 9.00 -9.29 -4.18
N ALA A 59 8.51 -10.41 -3.65
CA ALA A 59 8.23 -10.56 -2.24
C ALA A 59 9.41 -11.24 -1.56
N VAL A 60 10.05 -10.52 -0.66
CA VAL A 60 11.14 -11.01 0.19
C VAL A 60 10.53 -11.43 1.50
N HIS A 61 10.47 -12.72 1.74
CA HIS A 61 9.99 -13.26 3.01
C HIS A 61 11.17 -13.38 3.98
N PHE A 62 10.99 -12.91 5.19
CA PHE A 62 12.04 -12.92 6.22
C PHE A 62 11.44 -13.11 7.61
N ARG A 63 12.30 -13.34 8.61
CA ARG A 63 11.92 -13.48 10.01
C ARG A 63 12.68 -12.49 10.87
N LEU A 64 12.04 -12.07 11.95
CA LEU A 64 12.62 -11.26 13.01
C LEU A 64 12.33 -11.90 14.38
N PRO A 65 13.16 -11.61 15.39
CA PRO A 65 12.86 -11.91 16.79
C PRO A 65 11.56 -11.24 17.26
N ASP A 66 10.89 -11.85 18.23
CA ASP A 66 9.57 -11.39 18.72
C ASP A 66 9.67 -10.13 19.59
N ASP A 67 10.86 -9.89 20.16
CA ASP A 67 11.28 -8.76 20.98
C ASP A 67 11.92 -7.62 20.16
N GLU A 68 12.06 -7.80 18.85
CA GLU A 68 12.59 -6.76 17.97
C GLU A 68 11.70 -5.52 18.02
N LEU A 69 12.28 -4.36 18.30
CA LEU A 69 11.57 -3.09 18.30
C LEU A 69 11.25 -2.66 16.87
N VAL A 70 9.96 -2.50 16.59
CA VAL A 70 9.43 -2.11 15.29
C VAL A 70 8.45 -0.96 15.46
N TRP A 71 8.37 -0.13 14.45
CA TRP A 71 7.28 0.84 14.34
C TRP A 71 6.07 0.14 13.76
N SER A 72 4.90 0.35 14.35
CA SER A 72 3.63 -0.10 13.80
C SER A 72 2.60 1.00 13.96
N VAL A 73 1.92 1.34 12.86
CA VAL A 73 0.93 2.39 12.83
C VAL A 73 -0.21 2.04 11.88
N LYS A 74 -1.41 2.52 12.17
CA LYS A 74 -2.50 2.57 11.19
C LYS A 74 -2.46 3.94 10.54
N TYR A 75 -2.59 4.01 9.22
CA TYR A 75 -2.62 5.22 8.42
C TYR A 75 -3.39 6.35 9.13
N ASP A 76 -2.79 7.55 9.18
CA ASP A 76 -3.32 8.76 9.85
C ASP A 76 -3.30 8.74 11.40
N LYS A 77 -2.47 7.89 12.03
CA LYS A 77 -2.23 7.88 13.49
C LYS A 77 -0.77 8.13 13.87
N GLU A 78 -0.54 8.42 15.15
CA GLU A 78 0.81 8.55 15.69
C GLU A 78 1.57 7.22 15.65
N HIS A 79 2.85 7.29 15.31
CA HIS A 79 3.73 6.13 15.22
C HIS A 79 4.16 5.70 16.63
N THR A 80 4.05 4.42 16.96
CA THR A 80 4.56 3.87 18.23
C THR A 80 5.58 2.77 17.95
N GLN A 81 6.67 2.77 18.72
CA GLN A 81 7.68 1.72 18.70
C GLN A 81 7.34 0.67 19.76
N LEU A 82 7.23 -0.59 19.36
CA LEU A 82 6.78 -1.70 20.20
C LEU A 82 7.56 -2.98 19.84
N PRO A 83 7.62 -3.99 20.73
CA PRO A 83 8.07 -5.33 20.35
C PRO A 83 7.22 -5.89 19.19
N LEU A 84 7.87 -6.59 18.26
CA LEU A 84 7.22 -7.14 17.07
C LEU A 84 6.01 -8.02 17.38
N SER A 85 6.11 -8.90 18.37
CA SER A 85 5.02 -9.76 18.80
C SER A 85 3.79 -8.97 19.26
N GLU A 86 4.01 -7.89 20.02
CA GLU A 86 2.95 -7.00 20.46
C GLU A 86 2.33 -6.23 19.29
N ALA A 87 3.16 -5.70 18.39
CA ALA A 87 2.71 -4.98 17.21
C ALA A 87 1.82 -5.87 16.30
N ILE A 88 2.24 -7.12 16.08
CA ILE A 88 1.43 -8.11 15.35
C ILE A 88 0.14 -8.41 16.10
N GLY A 89 0.20 -8.58 17.42
CA GLY A 89 -0.98 -8.82 18.25
C GLY A 89 -2.00 -7.69 18.15
N ARG A 90 -1.56 -6.42 18.18
CA ARG A 90 -2.43 -5.24 17.98
C ARG A 90 -3.01 -5.18 16.58
N PHE A 91 -2.19 -5.45 15.57
CA PHE A 91 -2.63 -5.51 14.18
C PHE A 91 -3.72 -6.56 13.97
N LEU A 92 -3.51 -7.80 14.41
CA LEU A 92 -4.49 -8.90 14.23
C LEU A 92 -5.79 -8.70 15.02
N LYS A 93 -5.76 -7.88 16.09
CA LYS A 93 -6.95 -7.51 16.88
C LYS A 93 -7.71 -6.31 16.30
N SER A 94 -7.15 -5.62 15.30
CA SER A 94 -7.84 -4.49 14.67
C SER A 94 -9.03 -4.97 13.86
N GLU A 95 -10.13 -4.23 13.94
CA GLU A 95 -11.34 -4.47 13.13
C GLU A 95 -11.08 -4.30 11.63
N ASP A 96 -10.14 -3.43 11.28
CA ASP A 96 -9.70 -3.21 9.91
C ASP A 96 -8.17 -3.22 9.83
N LEU A 97 -7.68 -4.19 9.05
CA LEU A 97 -6.27 -4.51 8.82
C LEU A 97 -5.65 -3.68 7.68
N MET A 98 -6.46 -2.95 6.92
CA MET A 98 -5.98 -2.08 5.85
C MET A 98 -5.37 -0.79 6.43
N GLY A 99 -4.40 -0.23 5.70
CA GLY A 99 -3.70 0.98 6.10
C GLY A 99 -2.66 0.76 7.20
N TYR A 100 -2.40 -0.49 7.61
CA TYR A 100 -1.32 -0.76 8.56
C TYR A 100 0.05 -0.68 7.91
N GLU A 101 0.97 -0.10 8.66
CA GLU A 101 2.34 0.14 8.26
C GLU A 101 3.29 -0.42 9.31
N PHE A 102 4.30 -1.19 8.90
CA PHE A 102 5.37 -1.66 9.78
C PHE A 102 6.73 -1.24 9.25
N TYR A 103 7.56 -0.68 10.14
CA TYR A 103 8.88 -0.17 9.80
C TYR A 103 9.96 -0.65 10.75
N LEU A 104 11.15 -0.87 10.19
CA LEU A 104 12.35 -1.20 10.93
C LEU A 104 13.46 -0.18 10.60
N GLU A 105 14.09 0.39 11.61
CA GLU A 105 15.16 1.41 11.47
C GLU A 105 16.55 0.84 11.17
N ARG A 106 16.65 -0.49 11.08
CA ARG A 106 17.89 -1.18 10.74
C ARG A 106 17.70 -2.08 9.53
N LYS A 107 18.83 -2.46 8.92
CA LYS A 107 18.84 -3.48 7.87
C LYS A 107 18.35 -4.83 8.40
N VAL A 108 17.71 -5.62 7.54
CA VAL A 108 17.47 -7.04 7.77
C VAL A 108 18.69 -7.80 7.23
N THR A 109 19.29 -8.68 8.02
CA THR A 109 20.48 -9.43 7.59
C THR A 109 20.09 -10.57 6.64
N GLN A 110 21.06 -11.05 5.86
CA GLN A 110 20.86 -12.21 4.98
C GLN A 110 20.31 -13.43 5.73
N LYS A 111 20.78 -13.68 6.97
CA LYS A 111 20.35 -14.80 7.81
C LYS A 111 18.84 -14.75 8.15
N GLY A 112 18.25 -13.56 8.16
CA GLY A 112 16.82 -13.39 8.39
C GLY A 112 15.97 -13.73 7.17
N ILE A 113 16.54 -13.81 5.97
CA ILE A 113 15.79 -14.04 4.73
C ILE A 113 15.40 -15.52 4.64
N ALA A 114 14.10 -15.76 4.51
CA ALA A 114 13.54 -17.09 4.34
C ALA A 114 13.44 -17.50 2.87
N ARG A 115 12.97 -16.59 1.99
CA ARG A 115 12.87 -16.82 0.54
C ARG A 115 12.57 -15.52 -0.20
N VAL A 116 12.84 -15.52 -1.51
CA VAL A 116 12.39 -14.45 -2.42
C VAL A 116 11.55 -15.09 -3.52
N ARG A 117 10.38 -14.50 -3.81
CA ARG A 117 9.47 -14.97 -4.87
C ARG A 117 9.06 -13.82 -5.78
N ASN A 118 8.82 -14.14 -7.05
CA ASN A 118 8.19 -13.20 -7.97
C ASN A 118 6.74 -12.94 -7.53
N LEU A 119 6.30 -11.69 -7.65
CA LEU A 119 4.97 -11.23 -7.30
C LEU A 119 4.29 -10.71 -8.59
N PRO A 120 3.39 -11.50 -9.20
CA PRO A 120 2.94 -11.25 -10.57
C PRO A 120 2.02 -10.04 -10.71
N ARG A 121 1.36 -9.58 -9.64
CA ARG A 121 0.48 -8.40 -9.68
C ARG A 121 0.60 -7.58 -8.40
N PRO A 122 0.79 -6.25 -8.49
CA PRO A 122 0.65 -5.37 -7.34
C PRO A 122 -0.81 -5.37 -6.87
N ILE A 123 -1.01 -5.59 -5.58
CA ILE A 123 -2.29 -5.48 -4.87
C ILE A 123 -2.13 -4.39 -3.81
N GLY A 124 -3.23 -3.71 -3.48
CA GLY A 124 -3.25 -2.58 -2.55
C GLY A 124 -4.52 -1.74 -2.68
N TRP A 125 -4.77 -0.86 -1.71
CA TRP A 125 -5.91 0.05 -1.72
C TRP A 125 -5.73 1.11 -2.83
N ARG A 126 -6.83 1.52 -3.48
CA ARG A 126 -6.74 2.36 -4.69
C ARG A 126 -6.57 3.85 -4.43
N TYR A 127 -7.15 4.33 -3.32
CA TYR A 127 -7.29 5.75 -2.99
C TYR A 127 -6.94 5.99 -1.52
N SER A 128 -7.56 5.22 -0.63
CA SER A 128 -7.25 5.08 0.79
C SER A 128 -7.89 3.77 1.28
N PRO A 129 -7.46 3.20 2.42
CA PRO A 129 -8.06 1.99 2.99
C PRO A 129 -9.58 2.15 3.23
N ASP A 130 -10.04 3.35 3.59
CA ASP A 130 -11.44 3.65 3.93
C ASP A 130 -12.37 3.91 2.72
N VAL A 131 -11.89 3.77 1.49
CA VAL A 131 -12.67 4.10 0.27
C VAL A 131 -13.63 2.96 -0.14
N LYS A 132 -13.60 1.80 0.52
CA LYS A 132 -14.51 0.69 0.22
C LYS A 132 -15.98 1.16 0.37
N GLY A 133 -16.72 1.17 -0.74
CA GLY A 133 -18.12 1.65 -0.81
C GLY A 133 -18.31 3.08 -1.33
N ARG A 134 -17.23 3.83 -1.58
CA ARG A 134 -17.30 5.18 -2.18
C ARG A 134 -16.95 5.15 -3.66
N THR A 135 -17.66 5.96 -4.46
CA THR A 135 -17.37 6.10 -5.90
C THR A 135 -15.97 6.70 -6.08
N PRO A 136 -15.07 6.02 -6.81
CA PRO A 136 -13.74 6.52 -7.07
C PRO A 136 -13.72 7.91 -7.71
N CYS A 137 -12.74 8.75 -7.35
CA CYS A 137 -12.51 9.99 -8.08
C CYS A 137 -11.75 9.70 -9.38
N TYR A 138 -12.34 10.08 -10.51
CA TYR A 138 -11.75 9.89 -11.85
C TYR A 138 -11.15 11.17 -12.46
N CYS A 139 -10.75 12.15 -11.65
CA CYS A 139 -9.98 13.29 -12.16
C CYS A 139 -8.57 12.83 -12.59
N PRO A 140 -7.84 13.59 -13.43
CA PRO A 140 -6.49 13.20 -13.88
C PRO A 140 -5.49 12.93 -12.75
N ALA A 141 -5.70 13.51 -11.57
CA ALA A 141 -4.86 13.28 -10.39
C ALA A 141 -5.22 11.99 -9.61
N CYS A 142 -6.50 11.59 -9.58
CA CYS A 142 -6.98 10.44 -8.80
C CYS A 142 -7.23 9.19 -9.66
N GLY A 143 -7.77 9.35 -10.87
CA GLY A 143 -8.04 8.26 -11.81
C GLY A 143 -6.94 8.20 -12.86
N THR A 144 -6.08 7.18 -12.81
CA THR A 144 -5.07 6.97 -13.83
C THR A 144 -5.72 6.53 -15.15
N ILE A 145 -5.16 6.96 -16.28
CA ILE A 145 -5.62 6.54 -17.62
C ILE A 145 -5.46 5.01 -17.74
N GLY A 146 -6.52 4.32 -18.18
CA GLY A 146 -6.49 2.87 -18.46
C GLY A 146 -6.88 1.96 -17.29
N GLU A 147 -7.42 2.48 -16.19
CA GLU A 147 -7.95 1.64 -15.10
C GLU A 147 -9.30 0.97 -15.45
N PRO A 148 -9.60 -0.23 -14.91
CA PRO A 148 -10.90 -0.87 -15.10
C PRO A 148 -12.05 0.06 -14.68
N ASN A 149 -13.09 0.15 -15.52
CA ASN A 149 -14.25 1.05 -15.36
C ASN A 149 -13.95 2.56 -15.44
N SER A 150 -12.71 2.99 -15.73
CA SER A 150 -12.39 4.42 -15.87
C SER A 150 -13.19 5.09 -17.00
N ALA A 151 -13.49 4.35 -18.07
CA ALA A 151 -14.29 4.85 -19.20
C ALA A 151 -15.77 5.05 -18.80
N LYS A 152 -16.36 4.10 -18.06
CA LYS A 152 -17.75 4.18 -17.60
C LYS A 152 -17.95 5.38 -16.68
N ALA A 153 -17.06 5.56 -15.71
CA ALA A 153 -17.19 6.65 -14.76
C ALA A 153 -16.88 8.05 -15.34
N ARG A 154 -16.03 8.14 -16.39
CA ARG A 154 -15.87 9.37 -17.17
C ARG A 154 -17.17 9.74 -17.88
N LYS A 155 -17.87 8.76 -18.47
CA LYS A 155 -19.17 8.98 -19.09
C LYS A 155 -20.20 9.46 -18.06
N GLU A 156 -20.30 8.80 -16.92
CA GLU A 156 -21.22 9.18 -15.83
C GLU A 156 -20.96 10.62 -15.34
N LYS A 157 -19.70 11.01 -15.10
CA LYS A 157 -19.35 12.40 -14.74
C LYS A 157 -19.64 13.40 -15.86
N ALA A 158 -19.43 13.04 -17.13
CA ALA A 158 -19.74 13.91 -18.26
C ALA A 158 -21.26 14.13 -18.38
N THR A 159 -22.06 13.07 -18.24
CA THR A 159 -23.52 13.15 -18.20
C THR A 159 -24.01 14.01 -17.04
N GLN A 160 -23.40 13.87 -15.86
CA GLN A 160 -23.74 14.66 -14.67
C GLN A 160 -23.41 16.16 -14.87
N ARG A 161 -22.26 16.49 -15.48
CA ARG A 161 -21.93 17.88 -15.87
C ARG A 161 -22.94 18.44 -16.86
N VAL A 162 -23.32 17.67 -17.88
CA VAL A 162 -24.29 18.09 -18.90
C VAL A 162 -25.67 18.33 -18.28
N GLN A 163 -26.14 17.46 -17.38
CA GLN A 163 -27.40 17.66 -16.63
C GLN A 163 -27.37 18.91 -15.74
N THR A 164 -26.25 19.18 -15.05
CA THR A 164 -26.14 20.40 -14.23
C THR A 164 -26.14 21.68 -15.08
N SER A 165 -25.59 21.63 -16.30
CA SER A 165 -25.62 22.77 -17.24
C SER A 165 -26.95 22.96 -17.98
N ILE A 166 -27.81 21.94 -18.03
CA ILE A 166 -29.16 22.04 -18.62
C ILE A 166 -30.17 22.58 -17.59
N ILE A 167 -29.89 22.47 -16.28
CA ILE A 167 -30.77 22.88 -15.17
C ILE A 167 -30.40 24.27 -14.60
N LEU A 168 -29.52 25.05 -15.23
CA LEU A 168 -29.46 26.49 -14.96
C LEU A 168 -30.52 27.20 -15.81
N PRO A 169 -31.71 27.56 -15.27
CA PRO A 169 -32.58 28.46 -15.97
C PRO A 169 -31.87 29.81 -16.08
N THR A 170 -31.94 30.34 -17.29
CA THR A 170 -31.85 31.75 -17.66
C THR A 170 -32.31 32.67 -16.53
N ALA A 171 -31.39 33.15 -15.70
CA ALA A 171 -31.68 34.17 -14.71
C ALA A 171 -30.53 35.19 -14.76
N LEU A 172 -30.68 36.17 -15.65
CA LEU A 172 -30.17 37.54 -15.54
C LEU A 172 -30.66 38.35 -16.75
N GLY A 173 -31.97 38.59 -16.77
CA GLY A 173 -32.57 39.74 -17.43
C GLY A 173 -33.34 40.51 -16.38
N ALA A 174 -32.74 41.58 -15.83
CA ALA A 174 -33.43 42.67 -15.12
C ALA A 174 -32.39 43.74 -14.70
N LYS A 175 -32.17 44.73 -15.57
CA LYS A 175 -32.35 46.16 -15.29
C LYS A 175 -32.06 46.97 -16.55
#